data_AF-A0A534NM27-F1
#
_entry.id   AF-A0A534NM27-F1
#
_cell.length_a   1.000
_cell.length_b   1.000
_cell.length_c   1.000
_cell.angle_alpha   90.00
_cell.angle_beta   90.00
_cell.angle_gamma   90.00
#
_symmetry.space_group_name_H-M   'P 1'
#
loop_
_entity.id
_entity.type
_entity.pdbx_description
1 polymer ?
#
loop_
_entity_poly.entity_id
_entity_poly.type
_entity_poly.pdbx_seq_one_letter_code
_entity_poly.pdbx_strand_id
1 'polypeptide(L)'
;MPKELLVTLARWAAALVVCSGCATTQVRRMDVNEVKDISGRWNDTDARLVAEEMIQDSVSRPWLANAVQRKGSAPTLIVQSVRNNSMEHIDTDIFVEELQRALINSGRVQFVAGSSERGDLRAERADQDLNASEETRKDHGQEIGADYGLSGAISSVQDKEGGEAVVLYQVNLKLVDVKTNQIVWNGQKKIKKNISRASATY
;
A
#
# COMPACT_ATOMS: atom_id res chain seq x y z
N MET A 1 -18.18 -16.01 -66.68
CA MET A 1 -18.99 -16.40 -65.49
C MET A 1 -20.22 -15.54 -65.43
N PRO A 2 -21.42 -16.10 -65.22
CA PRO A 2 -22.66 -15.31 -65.19
C PRO A 2 -22.63 -14.34 -64.01
N LYS A 3 -23.02 -13.08 -64.24
CA LYS A 3 -22.98 -11.97 -63.27
C LYS A 3 -23.77 -12.30 -61.98
N GLU A 4 -24.80 -13.14 -62.10
CA GLU A 4 -25.61 -13.69 -61.00
C GLU A 4 -24.78 -14.51 -59.98
N LEU A 5 -23.73 -15.21 -60.44
CA LEU A 5 -22.86 -16.04 -59.59
C LEU A 5 -21.87 -15.19 -58.78
N LEU A 6 -21.44 -14.06 -59.35
CA LEU A 6 -20.55 -13.09 -58.68
C LEU A 6 -21.29 -12.31 -57.59
N VAL A 7 -22.56 -11.96 -57.83
CA VAL A 7 -23.40 -11.25 -56.84
C VAL A 7 -23.77 -12.16 -55.68
N THR A 8 -24.02 -13.45 -55.92
CA THR A 8 -24.27 -14.42 -54.86
C THR A 8 -23.02 -14.73 -54.04
N LEU A 9 -21.84 -14.90 -54.67
CA LEU A 9 -20.57 -15.05 -53.95
C LEU A 9 -20.21 -13.80 -53.11
N ALA A 10 -20.47 -12.60 -53.61
CA ALA A 10 -20.26 -11.35 -52.86
C ALA A 10 -21.20 -11.23 -51.64
N ARG A 11 -22.44 -11.74 -51.74
CA ARG A 11 -23.39 -11.78 -50.60
C ARG A 11 -22.98 -12.77 -49.52
N TRP A 12 -22.41 -13.92 -49.89
CA TRP A 12 -21.84 -14.88 -48.92
C TRP A 12 -20.56 -14.37 -48.27
N ALA A 13 -19.72 -13.63 -49.00
CA ALA A 13 -18.53 -12.97 -48.45
C ALA A 13 -18.89 -11.85 -47.45
N ALA A 14 -19.98 -11.10 -47.68
CA ALA A 14 -20.45 -10.06 -46.76
C ALA A 14 -21.10 -10.62 -45.47
N ALA A 15 -21.64 -11.84 -45.51
CA ALA A 15 -22.23 -12.50 -44.33
C ALA A 15 -21.17 -13.06 -43.35
N LEU A 16 -19.92 -13.20 -43.78
CA LEU A 16 -18.82 -13.74 -42.95
C LEU A 16 -18.09 -12.68 -42.10
N VAL A 17 -18.41 -11.40 -42.25
CA VAL A 17 -17.67 -10.29 -41.61
C VAL A 17 -18.28 -9.79 -40.29
N VAL A 18 -19.42 -10.34 -39.84
CA VAL A 18 -20.14 -9.82 -38.65
C VAL A 18 -19.78 -10.53 -37.33
N CYS A 19 -18.83 -11.48 -37.32
CA CYS A 19 -18.42 -12.19 -36.10
C CYS A 19 -17.08 -11.72 -35.51
N SER A 20 -16.77 -10.42 -35.61
CA SER A 20 -15.59 -9.85 -34.93
C SER A 20 -15.96 -9.40 -33.51
N GLY A 21 -15.88 -10.35 -32.58
CA GLY A 21 -15.37 -10.13 -31.22
C GLY A 21 -16.17 -9.22 -30.28
N CYS A 22 -17.17 -9.76 -29.59
CA CYS A 22 -17.43 -9.31 -28.23
C CYS A 22 -16.20 -9.68 -27.38
N ALA A 23 -15.35 -8.71 -27.07
CA ALA A 23 -14.30 -8.88 -26.07
C ALA A 23 -14.97 -9.14 -24.72
N THR A 24 -15.16 -10.41 -24.38
CA THR A 24 -15.68 -10.81 -23.07
C THR A 24 -14.62 -10.49 -22.03
N THR A 25 -14.93 -9.57 -21.11
CA THR A 25 -14.10 -9.31 -19.93
C THR A 25 -13.96 -10.61 -19.13
N GLN A 26 -12.78 -11.23 -19.22
CA GLN A 26 -12.44 -12.42 -18.44
C GLN A 26 -12.00 -11.98 -17.05
N VAL A 27 -12.89 -12.11 -16.07
CA VAL A 27 -12.57 -11.89 -14.65
C VAL A 27 -12.14 -13.22 -14.05
N ARG A 28 -10.86 -13.37 -13.76
CA ARG A 28 -10.32 -14.51 -13.01
C ARG A 28 -9.85 -14.02 -11.64
N ARG A 29 -10.33 -14.69 -10.58
CA ARG A 29 -9.76 -14.51 -9.24
C ARG A 29 -8.35 -15.10 -9.22
N MET A 30 -7.40 -14.31 -8.75
CA MET A 30 -5.99 -14.70 -8.62
C MET A 30 -5.64 -14.81 -7.13
N ASP A 31 -4.56 -15.52 -6.83
CA ASP A 31 -4.02 -15.53 -5.46
C ASP A 31 -3.47 -14.14 -5.12
N VAL A 32 -3.66 -13.69 -3.88
CA VAL A 32 -3.23 -12.35 -3.42
C VAL A 32 -1.70 -12.25 -3.39
N ASN A 33 -0.98 -13.37 -3.31
CA ASN A 33 0.48 -13.40 -3.33
C ASN A 33 1.05 -13.55 -4.76
N GLU A 34 0.21 -13.76 -5.77
CA GLU A 34 0.65 -13.87 -7.15
C GLU A 34 1.06 -12.49 -7.69
N VAL A 35 2.35 -12.30 -7.94
CA VAL A 35 2.88 -11.04 -8.45
C VAL A 35 2.50 -10.86 -9.92
N LYS A 36 1.72 -9.82 -10.22
CA LYS A 36 1.35 -9.47 -11.59
C LYS A 36 1.49 -7.97 -11.86
N ASP A 37 2.59 -7.61 -12.51
CA ASP A 37 2.82 -6.25 -13.00
C ASP A 37 2.18 -6.04 -14.37
N ILE A 38 0.99 -5.42 -14.40
CA ILE A 38 0.29 -5.11 -15.66
C ILE A 38 0.76 -3.78 -16.25
N SER A 39 0.81 -2.74 -15.42
CA SER A 39 1.08 -1.36 -15.86
C SER A 39 2.52 -0.91 -15.63
N GLY A 40 3.29 -1.64 -14.80
CA GLY A 40 4.60 -1.23 -14.28
C GLY A 40 4.54 -0.11 -13.24
N ARG A 41 3.34 0.27 -12.79
CA ARG A 41 3.09 1.28 -11.75
C ARG A 41 3.28 0.68 -10.35
N TRP A 42 3.26 1.52 -9.32
CA TRP A 42 3.15 1.06 -7.95
C TRP A 42 1.90 0.20 -7.75
N ASN A 43 2.03 -0.94 -7.09
CA ASN A 43 0.92 -1.84 -6.78
C ASN A 43 0.95 -2.36 -5.33
N ASP A 44 -0.04 -3.19 -5.00
CA ASP A 44 -0.19 -3.85 -3.69
C ASP A 44 1.01 -4.73 -3.33
N THR A 45 1.60 -5.42 -4.31
CA THR A 45 2.80 -6.23 -4.09
C THR A 45 3.99 -5.36 -3.70
N ASP A 46 4.23 -4.24 -4.38
CA ASP A 46 5.29 -3.30 -4.02
C ASP A 46 5.09 -2.76 -2.60
N ALA A 47 3.85 -2.37 -2.27
CA ALA A 47 3.51 -1.86 -0.94
C ALA A 47 3.83 -2.86 0.16
N ARG A 48 3.38 -4.10 -0.01
CA ARG A 48 3.61 -5.18 0.96
C ARG A 48 5.10 -5.49 1.12
N LEU A 49 5.81 -5.71 0.02
CA LEU A 49 7.23 -6.07 0.05
C LEU A 49 8.09 -4.96 0.68
N VAL A 50 7.81 -3.70 0.33
CA VAL A 50 8.54 -2.57 0.93
C VAL A 50 8.23 -2.45 2.42
N ALA A 51 6.96 -2.61 2.82
CA ALA A 51 6.58 -2.52 4.22
C ALA A 51 7.24 -3.60 5.06
N GLU A 52 7.15 -4.87 4.63
CA GLU A 52 7.76 -6.02 5.31
C GLU A 52 9.27 -5.79 5.52
N GLU A 53 9.99 -5.44 4.45
CA GLU A 53 11.44 -5.24 4.52
C GLU A 53 11.82 -4.04 5.40
N MET A 54 11.11 -2.92 5.26
CA MET A 54 11.42 -1.70 6.02
C MET A 54 11.11 -1.85 7.51
N ILE A 55 10.03 -2.56 7.87
CA ILE A 55 9.72 -2.84 9.28
C ILE A 55 10.71 -3.85 9.84
N GLN A 56 11.02 -4.92 9.11
CA GLN A 56 12.03 -5.89 9.52
C GLN A 56 13.40 -5.21 9.75
N ASP A 57 13.81 -4.32 8.84
CA ASP A 57 15.00 -3.50 9.03
C ASP A 57 14.88 -2.71 10.33
N SER A 58 13.83 -1.88 10.47
CA SER A 58 13.65 -1.00 11.62
C SER A 58 13.75 -1.75 12.94
N VAL A 59 12.99 -2.84 13.13
CA VAL A 59 12.98 -3.56 14.40
C VAL A 59 14.29 -4.31 14.65
N SER A 60 15.09 -4.63 13.62
CA SER A 60 16.40 -5.27 13.80
C SER A 60 17.48 -4.33 14.36
N ARG A 61 17.23 -3.01 14.37
CA ARG A 61 18.25 -2.00 14.68
C ARG A 61 18.39 -1.75 16.19
N PRO A 62 19.55 -1.21 16.65
CA PRO A 62 19.83 -1.02 18.07
C PRO A 62 18.84 -0.12 18.84
N TRP A 63 18.14 0.80 18.16
CA TRP A 63 17.21 1.72 18.82
C TRP A 63 16.13 0.96 19.61
N LEU A 64 15.67 -0.19 19.10
CA LEU A 64 14.61 -0.96 19.74
C LEU A 64 15.09 -1.59 21.04
N ALA A 65 16.30 -2.15 21.07
CA ALA A 65 16.88 -2.70 22.30
C ALA A 65 17.03 -1.59 23.36
N ASN A 66 17.52 -0.42 22.96
CA ASN A 66 17.64 0.74 23.84
C ASN A 66 16.27 1.24 24.33
N ALA A 67 15.25 1.24 23.46
CA ALA A 67 13.89 1.62 23.82
C ALA A 67 13.28 0.67 24.84
N VAL A 68 13.41 -0.65 24.61
CA VAL A 68 12.95 -1.69 25.55
C VAL A 68 13.67 -1.57 26.89
N GLN A 69 14.99 -1.36 26.89
CA GLN A 69 15.75 -1.20 28.13
C GLN A 69 15.30 0.03 28.94
N ARG A 70 15.02 1.15 28.27
CA ARG A 70 14.56 2.39 28.93
C ARG A 70 13.12 2.29 29.43
N LYS A 71 12.23 1.63 28.67
CA LYS A 71 10.81 1.51 29.00
C LYS A 71 10.48 0.33 29.94
N GLY A 72 11.31 -0.70 29.93
CA GLY A 72 11.04 -1.98 30.61
C GLY A 72 10.02 -2.87 29.91
N SER A 73 9.51 -2.47 28.74
CA SER A 73 8.54 -3.21 27.94
C SER A 73 8.66 -2.84 26.46
N ALA A 74 7.92 -3.52 25.58
CA ALA A 74 7.89 -3.18 24.16
C ALA A 74 7.45 -1.71 23.95
N PRO A 75 8.18 -0.93 23.12
CA PRO A 75 7.81 0.46 22.85
C PRO A 75 6.50 0.51 22.06
N THR A 76 5.75 1.58 22.27
CA THR A 76 4.47 1.83 21.62
C THR A 76 4.70 2.77 20.45
N LEU A 77 4.27 2.35 19.26
CA LEU A 77 4.44 3.07 18.00
C LEU A 77 3.09 3.55 17.46
N ILE A 78 3.12 4.69 16.77
CA ILE A 78 2.02 5.17 15.93
C ILE A 78 2.53 5.42 14.51
N VAL A 79 1.77 4.98 13.50
CA VAL A 79 2.02 5.37 12.11
C VAL A 79 1.27 6.66 11.88
N GLN A 80 1.98 7.73 11.55
CA GLN A 80 1.41 9.05 11.37
C GLN A 80 0.88 9.22 9.95
N SER A 81 1.76 9.51 9.00
CA SER A 81 1.40 9.74 7.61
C SER A 81 2.53 9.31 6.69
N VAL A 82 2.18 8.74 5.55
CA VAL A 82 3.09 8.57 4.42
C VAL A 82 2.64 9.52 3.33
N ARG A 83 3.53 10.42 2.90
CA ARG A 83 3.24 11.37 1.83
C ARG A 83 3.53 10.77 0.46
N ASN A 84 2.66 11.02 -0.51
CA ASN A 84 2.93 10.73 -1.90
C ASN A 84 3.57 11.96 -2.58
N ASN A 85 4.86 11.84 -2.87
CA ASN A 85 5.65 12.80 -3.68
C ASN A 85 6.03 12.20 -5.04
N SER A 86 5.35 11.14 -5.46
CA SER A 86 5.58 10.49 -6.75
C SER A 86 4.86 11.24 -7.88
N MET A 87 5.19 10.90 -9.13
CA MET A 87 4.51 11.43 -10.31
C MET A 87 3.13 10.79 -10.55
N GLU A 88 2.72 9.82 -9.72
CA GLU A 88 1.45 9.13 -9.85
C GLU A 88 0.59 9.21 -8.61
N HIS A 89 -0.72 8.95 -8.79
CA HIS A 89 -1.61 8.76 -7.66
C HIS A 89 -1.37 7.38 -7.04
N ILE A 90 -0.71 7.37 -5.89
CA ILE A 90 -0.53 6.21 -5.02
C ILE A 90 -1.48 6.39 -3.84
N ASP A 91 -2.32 5.39 -3.62
CA ASP A 91 -3.09 5.28 -2.39
C ASP A 91 -2.11 4.90 -1.26
N THR A 92 -1.75 5.90 -0.46
CA THR A 92 -0.81 5.73 0.65
C THR A 92 -1.42 4.98 1.82
N ASP A 93 -2.75 4.89 1.90
CA ASP A 93 -3.43 4.23 3.01
C ASP A 93 -3.21 2.71 2.92
N ILE A 94 -3.23 2.15 1.69
CA ILE A 94 -2.82 0.75 1.46
C ILE A 94 -1.41 0.50 2.01
N PHE A 95 -0.47 1.39 1.73
CA PHE A 95 0.90 1.22 2.22
C PHE A 95 1.02 1.40 3.74
N VAL A 96 0.24 2.32 4.33
CA VAL A 96 0.15 2.47 5.79
C VAL A 96 -0.37 1.19 6.44
N GLU A 97 -1.43 0.59 5.89
CA GLU A 97 -1.99 -0.69 6.36
C GLU A 97 -0.94 -1.83 6.31
N GLU A 98 -0.15 -1.91 5.23
CA GLU A 98 0.94 -2.89 5.14
C GLU A 98 2.01 -2.67 6.23
N LEU A 99 2.38 -1.42 6.52
CA LEU A 99 3.30 -1.09 7.62
C LEU A 99 2.74 -1.49 8.98
N GLN A 100 1.47 -1.21 9.24
CA GLN A 100 0.79 -1.58 10.47
C GLN A 100 0.77 -3.10 10.65
N ARG A 101 0.41 -3.83 9.58
CA ARG A 101 0.40 -5.30 9.59
C ARG A 101 1.80 -5.87 9.86
N ALA A 102 2.83 -5.36 9.19
CA ALA A 102 4.20 -5.79 9.41
C ALA A 102 4.68 -5.51 10.84
N LEU A 103 4.30 -4.37 11.44
CA LEU A 103 4.61 -4.04 12.83
C LEU A 103 3.94 -5.01 13.81
N ILE A 104 2.65 -5.29 13.63
CA ILE A 104 1.89 -6.26 14.46
C ILE A 104 2.51 -7.65 14.34
N ASN A 105 2.77 -8.11 13.12
CA ASN A 105 3.35 -9.43 12.86
C ASN A 105 4.77 -9.57 13.41
N SER A 106 5.51 -8.47 13.58
CA SER A 106 6.83 -8.52 14.21
C SER A 106 6.76 -9.00 15.66
N GLY A 107 5.67 -8.69 16.38
CA GLY A 107 5.53 -8.99 17.81
C GLY A 107 6.53 -8.26 18.72
N ARG A 108 7.30 -7.31 18.20
CA ARG A 108 8.40 -6.64 18.93
C ARG A 108 8.05 -5.26 19.46
N VAL A 109 6.91 -4.72 19.03
CA VAL A 109 6.41 -3.40 19.40
C VAL A 109 4.92 -3.49 19.71
N GLN A 110 4.43 -2.53 20.48
CA GLN A 110 2.99 -2.27 20.59
C GLN A 110 2.61 -1.22 19.55
N PHE A 111 1.40 -1.31 19.02
CA PHE A 111 0.90 -0.37 18.02
C PHE A 111 -0.41 0.25 18.50
N VAL A 112 -0.53 1.58 18.38
CA VAL A 112 -1.78 2.30 18.68
C VAL A 112 -2.41 2.83 17.40
N ALA A 113 -3.73 2.94 17.44
CA ALA A 113 -4.52 3.38 16.31
C ALA A 113 -4.17 4.82 15.87
N GLY A 114 -4.36 5.09 14.57
CA GLY A 114 -4.14 6.39 13.97
C GLY A 114 -5.09 7.47 14.48
N SER A 115 -4.99 8.68 13.94
CA SER A 115 -5.86 9.79 14.37
C SER A 115 -7.33 9.56 14.03
N SER A 116 -7.62 8.95 12.88
CA SER A 116 -9.00 8.73 12.42
C SER A 116 -9.70 7.70 13.30
N GLU A 117 -9.08 6.53 13.46
CA GLU A 117 -9.61 5.41 14.22
C GLU A 117 -9.77 5.75 15.70
N ARG A 118 -8.87 6.57 16.26
CA ARG A 118 -9.06 7.08 17.63
C ARG A 118 -10.26 8.00 17.74
N GLY A 119 -10.58 8.77 16.70
CA GLY A 119 -11.81 9.58 16.64
C GLY A 119 -13.05 8.70 16.77
N ASP A 120 -13.12 7.66 15.94
CA ASP A 120 -14.23 6.70 15.94
C ASP A 120 -14.33 5.95 17.28
N LEU A 121 -13.22 5.47 17.83
CA LEU A 121 -13.19 4.77 19.12
C LEU A 121 -13.56 5.68 20.30
N ARG A 122 -13.26 6.98 20.23
CA ARG A 122 -13.68 7.94 21.27
C ARG A 122 -15.17 8.21 21.21
N ALA A 123 -15.74 8.30 20.00
CA ALA A 123 -17.18 8.44 19.81
C ALA A 123 -17.92 7.20 20.33
N GLU A 124 -17.45 6.01 19.98
CA GLU A 124 -17.98 4.73 20.49
C GLU A 124 -17.89 4.66 22.01
N ARG A 125 -16.74 5.04 22.60
CA ARG A 125 -16.59 5.04 24.06
C ARG A 125 -17.56 6.00 24.73
N ALA A 126 -17.81 7.17 24.14
CA ALA A 126 -18.77 8.13 24.67
C ALA A 126 -20.21 7.60 24.61
N ASP A 127 -20.56 6.85 23.57
CA ASP A 127 -21.86 6.17 23.51
C ASP A 127 -21.96 5.06 24.57
N GLN A 128 -20.93 4.22 24.69
CA GLN A 128 -20.86 3.18 25.72
C GLN A 128 -20.85 3.75 27.14
N ASP A 129 -20.38 4.98 27.35
CA ASP A 129 -20.42 5.64 28.66
C ASP A 129 -21.85 5.79 29.20
N LEU A 130 -22.81 5.96 28.29
CA LEU A 130 -24.24 6.09 28.57
C LEU A 130 -24.98 4.74 28.55
N ASN A 131 -24.56 3.81 27.70
CA ASN A 131 -25.33 2.61 27.36
C ASN A 131 -24.78 1.29 27.92
N ALA A 132 -23.47 1.21 28.22
CA ALA A 132 -22.85 -0.01 28.73
C ALA A 132 -23.03 -0.18 30.24
N SER A 133 -22.93 -1.43 30.72
CA SER A 133 -22.95 -1.71 32.17
C SER A 133 -21.71 -1.12 32.86
N GLU A 134 -21.84 -0.73 34.13
CA GLU A 134 -20.73 -0.19 34.91
C GLU A 134 -19.50 -1.11 34.94
N GLU A 135 -19.73 -2.43 34.98
CA GLU A 135 -18.65 -3.44 35.00
C GLU A 135 -17.81 -3.47 33.72
N THR A 136 -18.42 -3.17 32.56
CA THR A 136 -17.76 -3.34 31.25
C THR A 136 -17.33 -2.02 30.61
N ARG A 137 -17.97 -0.91 31.01
CA ARG A 137 -17.70 0.46 30.57
C ARG A 137 -16.22 0.81 30.73
N LYS A 138 -15.69 1.60 29.79
CA LYS A 138 -14.27 2.01 29.76
C LYS A 138 -14.14 3.50 30.05
N ASP A 139 -13.25 3.84 30.98
CA ASP A 139 -12.97 5.23 31.33
C ASP A 139 -12.34 6.00 30.16
N HIS A 140 -12.68 7.28 30.07
CA HIS A 140 -12.04 8.21 29.16
C HIS A 140 -10.63 8.60 29.65
N GLY A 141 -9.77 9.03 28.73
CA GLY A 141 -8.43 9.56 29.06
C GLY A 141 -7.36 8.49 29.40
N GLN A 142 -7.70 7.20 29.31
CA GLN A 142 -6.77 6.09 29.56
C GLN A 142 -6.13 5.52 28.26
N GLU A 143 -6.04 6.35 27.21
CA GLU A 143 -5.42 5.94 25.94
C GLU A 143 -3.90 5.78 26.10
N ILE A 144 -3.34 4.70 25.55
CA ILE A 144 -1.90 4.48 25.56
C ILE A 144 -1.23 5.52 24.65
N GLY A 145 -0.31 6.29 25.22
CA GLY A 145 0.52 7.23 24.46
C GLY A 145 1.59 6.50 23.63
N ALA A 146 1.81 6.95 22.40
CA ALA A 146 2.91 6.46 21.59
C ALA A 146 4.25 7.02 22.09
N ASP A 147 5.26 6.15 22.20
CA ASP A 147 6.63 6.54 22.47
C ASP A 147 7.32 7.07 21.20
N TYR A 148 6.96 6.48 20.05
CA TYR A 148 7.55 6.79 18.75
C TYR A 148 6.50 6.99 17.65
N GLY A 149 6.75 7.94 16.75
CA GLY A 149 5.99 8.17 15.54
C GLY A 149 6.75 7.70 14.30
N LEU A 150 6.13 6.82 13.50
CA LEU A 150 6.61 6.42 12.18
C LEU A 150 5.97 7.33 11.12
N SER A 151 6.79 7.97 10.30
CA SER A 151 6.34 8.80 9.18
C SER A 151 7.19 8.53 7.95
N GLY A 152 6.68 8.88 6.77
CA GLY A 152 7.40 8.60 5.54
C GLY A 152 6.96 9.37 4.32
N ALA A 153 7.63 9.08 3.21
CA ALA A 153 7.23 9.53 1.90
C ALA A 153 7.63 8.51 0.82
N ILE A 154 6.78 8.38 -0.19
CA ILE A 154 7.03 7.66 -1.44
C ILE A 154 7.33 8.70 -2.50
N SER A 155 8.41 8.54 -3.25
CA SER A 155 8.82 9.42 -4.35
C SER A 155 9.11 8.58 -5.58
N SER A 156 8.97 9.16 -6.77
CA SER A 156 9.36 8.48 -8.01
C SER A 156 10.09 9.41 -8.97
N VAL A 157 10.96 8.81 -9.78
CA VAL A 157 11.58 9.44 -10.94
C VAL A 157 11.35 8.51 -12.14
N GLN A 158 10.84 9.07 -13.23
CA GLN A 158 10.62 8.34 -14.48
C GLN A 158 11.53 8.91 -15.57
N ASP A 159 12.12 8.00 -16.33
CA ASP A 159 12.80 8.28 -17.58
C ASP A 159 12.14 7.46 -18.70
N LYS A 160 11.93 8.06 -19.86
CA LYS A 160 11.20 7.42 -20.97
C LYS A 160 11.76 7.88 -22.30
N GLU A 161 12.17 6.92 -23.10
CA GLU A 161 12.66 7.13 -24.47
C GLU A 161 12.27 5.94 -25.35
N GLY A 162 11.72 6.22 -26.55
CA GLY A 162 11.13 5.15 -27.37
C GLY A 162 10.03 4.39 -26.62
N GLY A 163 9.71 3.17 -27.05
CA GLY A 163 8.72 2.31 -26.37
C GLY A 163 9.13 1.80 -24.98
N GLU A 164 10.21 2.34 -24.40
CA GLU A 164 10.81 1.92 -23.14
C GLU A 164 10.67 3.02 -22.08
N ALA A 165 10.42 2.62 -20.84
CA ALA A 165 10.41 3.52 -19.70
C ALA A 165 11.05 2.85 -18.48
N VAL A 166 11.80 3.62 -17.72
CA VAL A 166 12.38 3.21 -16.44
C VAL A 166 11.77 4.05 -15.33
N VAL A 167 11.23 3.41 -14.30
CA VAL A 167 10.68 4.09 -13.12
C VAL A 167 11.44 3.65 -11.88
N LEU A 168 11.96 4.60 -11.14
CA LEU A 168 12.55 4.40 -9.83
C LEU A 168 11.58 4.92 -8.77
N TYR A 169 11.07 4.02 -7.93
CA TYR A 169 10.39 4.38 -6.68
C TYR A 169 11.40 4.40 -5.54
N GLN A 170 11.25 5.38 -4.66
CA GLN A 170 12.01 5.48 -3.42
C GLN A 170 11.06 5.73 -2.26
N VAL A 171 11.14 4.87 -1.26
CA VAL A 171 10.39 5.01 0.00
C VAL A 171 11.37 5.36 1.09
N ASN A 172 11.12 6.46 1.79
CA ASN A 172 11.88 6.85 2.97
C ASN A 172 10.95 6.81 4.18
N LEU A 173 11.36 6.13 5.25
CA LEU A 173 10.63 6.08 6.52
C LEU A 173 11.52 6.56 7.66
N LYS A 174 10.93 7.24 8.64
CA LYS A 174 11.61 7.73 9.82
C LYS A 174 10.82 7.38 11.06
N LEU A 175 11.52 6.93 12.09
CA LEU A 175 10.98 6.74 13.42
C LEU A 175 11.50 7.84 14.33
N VAL A 176 10.58 8.57 14.96
CA VAL A 176 10.88 9.76 15.76
C VAL A 176 10.37 9.55 17.18
N ASP A 177 11.21 9.82 18.16
CA ASP A 177 10.83 9.85 19.58
C ASP A 177 9.87 11.02 19.83
N VAL A 178 8.65 10.73 20.28
CA VAL A 178 7.56 11.72 20.39
C VAL A 178 7.89 12.80 21.44
N LYS A 179 8.67 12.45 22.46
CA LYS A 179 9.03 13.38 23.54
C LYS A 179 10.15 14.33 23.14
N THR A 180 11.16 13.81 22.44
CA THR A 180 12.42 14.53 22.17
C THR A 180 12.57 15.01 20.73
N ASN A 181 11.69 14.59 19.82
CA ASN A 181 11.80 14.79 18.37
C ASN A 181 13.08 14.20 17.76
N GLN A 182 13.77 13.30 18.46
CA GLN A 182 14.96 12.64 17.94
C GLN A 182 14.56 11.59 16.92
N ILE A 183 15.18 11.63 15.73
CA ILE A 183 15.09 10.54 14.76
C ILE A 183 15.96 9.39 15.29
N VAL A 184 15.32 8.28 15.66
CA VAL A 184 16.00 7.09 16.20
C VAL A 184 16.26 6.03 15.14
N TRP A 185 15.52 6.10 14.03
CA TRP A 185 15.74 5.28 12.85
C TRP A 185 15.32 6.04 11.58
N ASN A 186 16.06 5.82 10.49
CA ASN A 186 15.79 6.40 9.19
C ASN A 186 16.16 5.36 8.13
N GLY A 187 15.15 4.77 7.50
CA GLY A 187 15.31 3.72 6.51
C GLY A 187 14.94 4.20 5.11
N GLN A 188 15.51 3.53 4.12
CA GLN A 188 15.23 3.77 2.71
C GLN A 188 15.15 2.45 1.95
N LYS A 189 14.15 2.36 1.08
CA LYS A 189 14.03 1.30 0.08
C LYS A 189 13.85 1.91 -1.31
N LYS A 190 14.44 1.26 -2.31
CA LYS A 190 14.28 1.61 -3.72
C LYS A 190 13.77 0.42 -4.50
N ILE A 191 12.87 0.69 -5.44
CA ILE A 191 12.39 -0.27 -6.43
C ILE A 191 12.60 0.35 -7.80
N LYS A 192 13.27 -0.36 -8.70
CA LYS A 192 13.49 0.08 -10.08
C LYS A 192 12.78 -0.88 -11.02
N LYS A 193 11.87 -0.36 -11.84
CA LYS A 193 11.10 -1.12 -12.83
C LYS A 193 11.48 -0.67 -14.25
N ASN A 194 11.74 -1.61 -15.15
CA ASN A 194 11.85 -1.37 -16.59
C ASN A 194 10.54 -1.81 -17.26
N ILE A 195 9.97 -0.94 -18.09
CA ILE A 195 8.71 -1.11 -18.78
C ILE A 195 8.99 -1.02 -20.28
N SER A 196 8.97 -2.17 -20.96
CA SER A 196 8.99 -2.23 -22.43
C SER A 196 7.58 -2.48 -22.95
N ARG A 197 7.04 -1.60 -23.79
CA ARG A 197 5.80 -1.85 -24.52
C ARG A 197 6.11 -2.23 -25.96
N ALA A 198 5.90 -3.51 -26.32
CA ALA A 198 5.55 -3.80 -27.71
C ALA A 198 4.22 -3.11 -27.98
N SER A 199 4.06 -2.41 -29.11
CA SER A 199 2.82 -1.70 -29.42
C SER A 199 1.64 -2.66 -29.28
N ALA A 200 0.86 -2.54 -28.22
CA ALA A 200 -0.42 -3.21 -28.11
C ALA A 200 -1.35 -2.45 -29.06
N THR A 201 -1.39 -2.88 -30.31
CA THR A 201 -2.39 -2.45 -31.28
C THR A 201 -3.73 -2.88 -30.72
N TYR A 202 -4.52 -1.89 -30.30
CA TYR A 202 -5.91 -2.06 -29.86
C TYR A 202 -6.83 -2.30 -31.06
#